data_AF-A0A7K9EST0-F1
#
_entry.id   AF-A0A7K9EST0-F1
#
_cell.length_a   1.000
_cell.length_b   1.000
_cell.length_c   1.000
_cell.angle_alpha   90.00
_cell.angle_beta   90.00
_cell.angle_gamma   90.00
#
_symmetry.space_group_name_H-M   'P 1'
#
loop_
_entity.id
_entity.type
_entity.pdbx_description
1 polymer ?
#
loop_
_entity_poly.entity_id
_entity_poly.type
_entity_poly.pdbx_seq_one_letter_code
_entity_poly.pdbx_strand_id
1 'polypeptide(L)'
;MKKLTHLEALVFTAVLETCVDQLSILGYIMPLSCERKTDISHTGIQEVKASIVTQKKMNTNYQELMSAKQGSGETVTALSQKSIKHKQQLGKTEDLRSTQHLSNRALKYSALSVKNLRKIQAHRQYASDVITITMKMIQESGTFTSLTEANEREKAKKGKFHDLLIRSEEGKKEIKSLEKQLQDIKKETEIQLQNRDSVIAYLKDELQEMKAKTEMESSYMKKSTDLQVYQTQKKCSNAENVLDKEIQKLRNKTDEEIRVHTEIENFLRQHQKKVEEKLEYWIAKYENDMDAKDDELDVLKASKANNLEALQRLAMECQMFEETIISDRAEKKAKRRQLEQDALKVKSTLKLQAWWRGTMVRRHLGPYRALRKAPEKQRAKQNAKQKNGKLGAKKKTR
;
A
#
# COMPACT_ATOMS: atom_id res chain seq x y z
N MET A 1 19.39 -17.88 121.29
CA MET A 1 20.55 -18.80 121.46
C MET A 1 20.77 -19.00 122.95
N LYS A 2 21.00 -20.24 123.41
CA LYS A 2 21.35 -20.51 124.81
C LYS A 2 22.75 -19.94 125.08
N LYS A 3 22.91 -19.14 126.14
CA LYS A 3 24.24 -18.67 126.57
C LYS A 3 25.04 -19.86 127.04
N LEU A 4 26.27 -19.99 126.54
CA LEU A 4 27.21 -21.02 126.97
C LEU A 4 27.54 -20.80 128.46
N THR A 5 27.62 -21.88 129.23
CA THR A 5 28.10 -21.76 130.62
C THR A 5 29.56 -21.30 130.63
N HIS A 6 30.00 -20.61 131.68
CA HIS A 6 31.35 -20.04 131.75
C HIS A 6 32.45 -21.10 131.57
N LEU A 7 32.20 -22.35 132.03
CA LEU A 7 33.13 -23.46 131.85
C LEU A 7 33.21 -23.91 130.38
N GLU A 8 32.05 -24.03 129.71
CA GLU A 8 31.97 -24.38 128.29
C GLU A 8 32.60 -23.30 127.40
N ALA A 9 32.37 -22.01 127.70
CA ALA A 9 32.96 -20.91 126.98
C ALA A 9 34.50 -20.95 127.03
N LEU A 10 35.09 -21.32 128.18
CA LEU A 10 36.53 -21.43 128.36
C LEU A 10 37.13 -22.60 127.58
N VAL A 11 36.45 -23.76 127.60
CA VAL A 11 36.86 -24.94 126.83
C VAL A 11 36.77 -24.67 125.33
N PHE A 12 35.68 -24.08 124.85
CA PHE A 12 35.53 -23.76 123.42
C PHE A 12 36.50 -22.67 122.97
N THR A 13 36.80 -21.69 123.83
CA THR A 13 37.81 -20.67 123.54
C THR A 13 39.20 -21.28 123.36
N ALA A 14 39.63 -22.18 124.26
CA ALA A 14 40.93 -22.85 124.16
C ALA A 14 41.05 -23.69 122.87
N VAL A 15 39.95 -24.35 122.45
CA VAL A 15 39.90 -25.09 121.19
C VAL A 15 39.96 -24.14 119.98
N LEU A 16 39.22 -23.03 120.00
CA LEU A 16 39.23 -22.05 118.90
C LEU A 16 40.57 -21.32 118.81
N GLU A 17 41.22 -21.03 119.93
CA GLU A 17 42.58 -20.47 120.00
C GLU A 17 43.58 -21.43 119.34
N THR A 18 43.52 -22.72 119.70
CA THR A 18 44.31 -23.76 119.03
C THR A 18 44.02 -23.83 117.53
N CYS A 19 42.77 -23.65 117.09
CA CYS A 19 42.41 -23.60 115.67
C CYS A 19 42.95 -22.35 114.95
N VAL A 20 42.91 -21.17 115.60
CA VAL A 20 43.51 -19.94 115.05
C VAL A 20 45.03 -20.09 114.95
N ASP A 21 45.68 -20.70 115.92
CA ASP A 21 47.11 -20.97 115.92
C ASP A 21 47.49 -21.96 114.82
N GLN A 22 46.72 -23.03 114.65
CA GLN A 22 46.92 -23.99 113.56
C GLN A 22 46.67 -23.37 112.19
N LEU A 23 45.65 -22.52 112.03
CA LEU A 23 45.42 -21.75 110.80
C LEU A 23 46.52 -20.71 110.57
N SER A 24 47.09 -20.15 111.65
CA SER A 24 48.26 -19.26 111.62
C SER A 24 49.47 -20.01 111.07
N ILE A 25 49.80 -21.16 111.65
CA ILE A 25 50.85 -22.08 111.21
C ILE A 25 50.65 -22.51 109.75
N LEU A 26 49.42 -22.87 109.36
CA LEU A 26 49.12 -23.24 107.97
C LEU A 26 49.40 -22.10 106.98
N GLY A 27 49.22 -20.84 107.39
CA GLY A 27 49.60 -19.70 106.56
C GLY A 27 51.10 -19.42 106.49
N TYR A 28 51.87 -19.84 107.50
CA TYR A 28 53.33 -19.78 107.47
C TYR A 28 53.94 -20.91 106.64
N ILE A 29 53.32 -22.10 106.63
CA ILE A 29 53.78 -23.28 105.88
C ILE A 29 53.41 -23.18 104.39
N MET A 30 52.29 -22.52 104.06
CA MET A 30 51.88 -22.35 102.67
C MET A 30 52.81 -21.34 101.95
N PRO A 31 53.28 -21.61 100.73
CA PRO A 31 54.25 -20.72 100.07
C PRO A 31 53.67 -19.31 99.87
N LEU A 32 54.13 -18.34 100.66
CA LEU A 32 53.98 -16.90 100.43
C LEU A 32 54.90 -16.42 99.29
N SER A 33 54.85 -17.10 98.15
CA SER A 33 55.56 -16.66 96.95
C SER A 33 54.66 -15.75 96.11
N CYS A 34 54.31 -14.58 96.63
CA CYS A 34 53.72 -13.53 95.79
C CYS A 34 54.01 -12.08 96.23
N GLU A 35 54.73 -11.83 97.33
CA GLU A 35 54.88 -10.46 97.82
C GLU A 35 56.33 -9.97 97.96
N ARG A 36 57.34 -10.81 97.71
CA ARG A 36 58.76 -10.41 97.82
C ARG A 36 59.58 -10.86 96.62
N LYS A 37 59.44 -10.16 95.49
CA LYS A 37 60.40 -10.08 94.36
C LYS A 37 59.89 -9.12 93.28
N THR A 38 59.83 -7.84 93.61
CA THR A 38 59.53 -6.76 92.65
C THR A 38 60.75 -6.34 91.81
N ASP A 39 61.98 -6.68 92.22
CA ASP A 39 63.17 -5.99 91.68
C ASP A 39 63.99 -6.74 90.61
N ILE A 40 63.54 -7.88 90.07
CA ILE A 40 64.28 -8.63 89.01
C ILE A 40 63.45 -8.82 87.72
N SER A 41 62.24 -8.24 87.64
CA SER A 41 61.30 -8.54 86.55
C SER A 41 61.50 -7.75 85.24
N HIS A 42 62.39 -6.75 85.21
CA HIS A 42 62.46 -5.86 84.04
C HIS A 42 63.18 -6.44 82.81
N THR A 43 64.13 -7.37 83.00
CA THR A 43 64.86 -7.99 81.87
C THR A 43 64.07 -9.12 81.20
N GLY A 44 63.38 -9.95 81.99
CA GLY A 44 62.61 -11.08 81.45
C GLY A 44 61.32 -10.68 80.71
N ILE A 45 60.68 -9.57 81.10
CA ILE A 45 59.44 -9.11 80.45
C ILE A 45 59.71 -8.54 79.04
N GLN A 46 60.90 -7.97 78.79
CA GLN A 46 61.26 -7.40 77.51
C GLN A 46 61.60 -8.47 76.47
N GLU A 47 62.33 -9.52 76.86
CA GLU A 47 62.61 -10.67 75.99
C GLU A 47 61.35 -11.50 75.69
N VAL A 48 60.45 -11.63 76.66
CA VAL A 48 59.16 -12.33 76.47
C VAL A 48 58.22 -11.53 75.58
N LYS A 49 58.14 -10.20 75.71
CA LYS A 49 57.39 -9.35 74.76
C LYS A 49 57.98 -9.40 73.35
N ALA A 50 59.31 -9.34 73.21
CA ALA A 50 59.96 -9.47 71.92
C ALA A 50 59.66 -10.81 71.24
N SER A 51 59.66 -11.90 72.01
CA SER A 51 59.33 -13.26 71.55
C SER A 51 57.85 -13.42 71.15
N ILE A 52 56.93 -12.75 71.86
CA ILE A 52 55.50 -12.76 71.50
C ILE A 52 55.24 -11.97 70.21
N VAL A 53 55.96 -10.86 70.01
CA VAL A 53 55.81 -10.02 68.80
C VAL A 53 56.38 -10.76 67.57
N THR A 54 57.54 -11.40 67.68
CA THR A 54 58.11 -12.20 66.59
C THR A 54 57.22 -13.40 66.25
N GLN A 55 56.60 -14.02 67.25
CA GLN A 55 55.70 -15.15 67.05
C GLN A 55 54.34 -14.77 66.45
N LYS A 56 53.78 -13.61 66.82
CA LYS A 56 52.58 -13.07 66.14
C LYS A 56 52.87 -12.75 64.66
N LYS A 57 54.03 -12.17 64.37
CA LYS A 57 54.45 -11.80 63.01
C LYS A 57 54.61 -13.02 62.11
N MET A 58 55.18 -14.11 62.64
CA MET A 58 55.28 -15.40 61.94
C MET A 58 53.89 -16.03 61.66
N ASN A 59 52.94 -15.90 62.60
CA ASN A 59 51.58 -16.43 62.43
C ASN A 59 50.77 -15.67 61.36
N THR A 60 50.88 -14.33 61.29
CA THR A 60 50.26 -13.54 60.22
C THR A 60 50.82 -13.90 58.85
N ASN A 61 52.15 -14.06 58.72
CA ASN A 61 52.77 -14.47 57.46
C ASN A 61 52.33 -15.88 57.02
N TYR A 62 52.10 -16.80 57.97
CA TYR A 62 51.61 -18.15 57.66
C TYR A 62 50.13 -18.15 57.24
N GLN A 63 49.31 -17.32 57.88
CA GLN A 63 47.90 -17.13 57.53
C GLN A 63 47.75 -16.49 56.13
N GLU A 64 48.59 -15.52 55.79
CA GLU A 64 48.65 -14.90 54.47
C GLU A 64 49.09 -15.88 53.38
N LEU A 65 50.11 -16.73 53.65
CA LEU A 65 50.53 -17.79 52.71
C LEU A 65 49.45 -18.84 52.45
N MET A 66 48.64 -19.17 53.46
CA MET A 66 47.51 -20.08 53.30
C MET A 66 46.34 -19.43 52.55
N SER A 67 46.11 -18.13 52.76
CA SER A 67 45.05 -17.37 52.08
C SER A 67 45.40 -17.10 50.60
N ALA A 68 46.68 -16.83 50.29
CA ALA A 68 47.17 -16.67 48.93
C ALA A 68 47.07 -17.95 48.08
N LYS A 69 46.97 -19.12 48.72
CA LYS A 69 46.82 -20.41 48.04
C LYS A 69 45.37 -20.78 47.70
N GLN A 70 44.40 -20.06 48.25
CA GLN A 70 42.97 -20.37 48.12
C GLN A 70 42.21 -19.41 47.19
N GLY A 71 42.86 -18.33 46.74
CA GLY A 71 42.28 -17.31 45.85
C GLY A 71 42.46 -17.53 44.35
N SER A 72 42.98 -18.67 43.89
CA SER A 72 43.12 -18.98 42.47
C SER A 72 42.18 -20.13 42.08
N GLY A 73 40.93 -19.78 41.76
CA GLY A 73 39.95 -20.71 41.23
C GLY A 73 39.42 -20.24 39.88
N GLU A 74 40.03 -20.71 38.80
CA GLU A 74 39.37 -20.87 37.50
C GLU A 74 40.04 -22.04 36.75
N THR A 75 39.19 -22.99 36.36
CA THR A 75 39.51 -24.31 35.79
C THR A 75 40.00 -24.24 34.34
N VAL A 76 40.95 -25.11 33.95
CA VAL A 76 40.80 -26.11 32.87
C VAL A 76 42.02 -27.04 32.83
N THR A 77 41.72 -28.32 32.68
CA THR A 77 42.50 -29.55 32.45
C THR A 77 43.92 -29.43 31.85
N ALA A 78 44.89 -30.13 32.45
CA ALA A 78 45.45 -31.41 31.95
C ALA A 78 46.84 -31.74 32.57
N LEU A 79 47.05 -33.03 32.81
CA LEU A 79 48.25 -33.77 33.19
C LEU A 79 49.60 -33.02 33.32
N SER A 80 50.30 -33.25 34.44
CA SER A 80 51.67 -33.80 34.43
C SER A 80 52.34 -33.76 35.82
N GLN A 81 52.81 -34.93 36.26
CA GLN A 81 53.99 -35.18 37.10
C GLN A 81 54.50 -34.06 38.02
N LYS A 82 54.31 -34.24 39.34
CA LYS A 82 55.36 -34.08 40.38
C LYS A 82 54.77 -34.33 41.78
N SER A 83 54.79 -35.58 42.22
CA SER A 83 54.51 -35.93 43.62
C SER A 83 55.58 -36.88 44.17
N ILE A 84 56.84 -36.47 44.08
CA ILE A 84 57.96 -37.04 44.86
C ILE A 84 58.84 -35.87 45.31
N LYS A 85 58.40 -35.16 46.36
CA LYS A 85 59.22 -34.27 47.22
C LYS A 85 58.46 -33.67 48.42
N HIS A 86 57.18 -33.97 48.61
CA HIS A 86 56.36 -33.44 49.70
C HIS A 86 56.14 -34.41 50.88
N LYS A 87 57.11 -35.28 51.21
CA LYS A 87 57.04 -36.15 52.41
C LYS A 87 58.14 -35.93 53.45
N GLN A 88 59.10 -35.03 53.22
CA GLN A 88 60.24 -34.82 54.14
C GLN A 88 60.23 -33.48 54.90
N GLN A 89 59.19 -32.65 54.72
CA GLN A 89 58.99 -31.42 55.49
C GLN A 89 57.86 -31.50 56.53
N LEU A 90 57.22 -32.68 56.69
CA LEU A 90 56.12 -32.84 57.66
C LEU A 90 56.59 -33.21 59.08
N GLY A 91 57.80 -33.77 59.23
CA GLY A 91 58.31 -34.19 60.55
C GLY A 91 58.87 -33.07 61.44
N LYS A 92 59.41 -31.98 60.87
CA LYS A 92 59.97 -30.86 61.67
C LYS A 92 58.92 -29.88 62.18
N THR A 93 57.72 -29.90 61.60
CA THR A 93 56.60 -29.03 61.96
C THR A 93 55.79 -29.58 63.13
N GLU A 94 55.78 -30.91 63.32
CA GLU A 94 55.10 -31.54 64.46
C GLU A 94 55.87 -31.37 65.78
N ASP A 95 57.21 -31.43 65.77
CA ASP A 95 58.03 -31.26 66.98
C ASP A 95 57.98 -29.84 67.57
N LEU A 96 57.99 -28.80 66.72
CA LEU A 96 57.83 -27.41 67.21
C LEU A 96 56.41 -27.15 67.75
N ARG A 97 55.39 -27.77 67.14
CA ARG A 97 53.99 -27.66 67.59
C ARG A 97 53.78 -28.41 68.91
N SER A 98 54.42 -29.56 69.06
CA SER A 98 54.44 -30.35 70.31
C SER A 98 55.10 -29.57 71.45
N THR A 99 56.26 -28.96 71.19
CA THR A 99 57.00 -28.17 72.19
C THR A 99 56.24 -26.90 72.61
N GLN A 100 55.53 -26.24 71.67
CA GLN A 100 54.65 -25.09 71.96
C GLN A 100 53.37 -25.47 72.72
N HIS A 101 52.81 -26.65 72.47
CA HIS A 101 51.68 -27.16 73.25
C HIS A 101 52.09 -27.56 74.67
N LEU A 102 53.29 -28.12 74.84
CA LEU A 102 53.85 -28.49 76.15
C LEU A 102 54.17 -27.25 77.01
N SER A 103 54.73 -26.19 76.45
CA SER A 103 55.03 -24.96 77.21
C SER A 103 53.77 -24.18 77.61
N ASN A 104 52.78 -24.07 76.71
CA ASN A 104 51.49 -23.45 77.01
C ASN A 104 50.68 -24.27 78.03
N ARG A 105 50.83 -25.59 78.01
CA ARG A 105 50.21 -26.49 79.00
C ARG A 105 50.87 -26.33 80.37
N ALA A 106 52.20 -26.27 80.44
CA ALA A 106 52.94 -26.01 81.68
C ALA A 106 52.60 -24.63 82.28
N LEU A 107 52.50 -23.58 81.45
CA LEU A 107 52.08 -22.24 81.88
C LEU A 107 50.63 -22.19 82.39
N LYS A 108 49.70 -22.95 81.77
CA LYS A 108 48.31 -23.06 82.25
C LYS A 108 48.21 -23.78 83.60
N TYR A 109 48.97 -24.85 83.81
CA TYR A 109 49.02 -25.53 85.11
C TYR A 109 49.63 -24.64 86.21
N SER A 110 50.65 -23.86 85.88
CA SER A 110 51.23 -22.83 86.77
C SER A 110 50.21 -21.72 87.12
N ALA A 111 49.51 -21.16 86.12
CA ALA A 111 48.53 -20.10 86.35
C ALA A 111 47.26 -20.56 87.10
N LEU A 112 46.78 -21.79 86.84
CA LEU A 112 45.69 -22.39 87.64
C LEU A 112 46.14 -22.65 89.08
N SER A 113 47.39 -23.12 89.28
CA SER A 113 47.97 -23.30 90.61
C SER A 113 48.01 -21.99 91.39
N VAL A 114 48.46 -20.89 90.77
CA VAL A 114 48.51 -19.56 91.41
C VAL A 114 47.12 -19.04 91.79
N LYS A 115 46.10 -19.21 90.92
CA LYS A 115 44.72 -18.80 91.24
C LYS A 115 44.12 -19.63 92.37
N ASN A 116 44.38 -20.94 92.38
CA ASN A 116 43.94 -21.84 93.43
C ASN A 116 44.62 -21.49 94.77
N LEU A 117 45.92 -21.17 94.76
CA LEU A 117 46.65 -20.73 95.94
C LEU A 117 46.08 -19.42 96.53
N ARG A 118 45.77 -18.42 95.69
CA ARG A 118 45.11 -17.18 96.15
C ARG A 118 43.74 -17.43 96.76
N LYS A 119 42.96 -18.34 96.16
CA LYS A 119 41.64 -18.74 96.69
C LYS A 119 41.79 -19.45 98.05
N ILE A 120 42.74 -20.37 98.18
CA ILE A 120 43.02 -21.07 99.44
C ILE A 120 43.48 -20.09 100.51
N GLN A 121 44.33 -19.12 100.17
CA GLN A 121 44.78 -18.08 101.09
C GLN A 121 43.62 -17.17 101.53
N ALA A 122 42.76 -16.74 100.60
CA ALA A 122 41.57 -15.95 100.92
C ALA A 122 40.56 -16.73 101.79
N HIS A 123 40.38 -18.02 101.52
CA HIS A 123 39.51 -18.90 102.31
C HIS A 123 40.08 -19.13 103.72
N ARG A 124 41.40 -19.33 103.84
CA ARG A 124 42.10 -19.46 105.11
C ARG A 124 42.01 -18.17 105.93
N GLN A 125 42.18 -17.00 105.29
CA GLN A 125 42.02 -15.71 105.97
C GLN A 125 40.57 -15.53 106.45
N TYR A 126 39.59 -15.79 105.59
CA TYR A 126 38.17 -15.74 105.97
C TYR A 126 37.84 -16.68 107.13
N ALA A 127 38.35 -17.91 107.12
CA ALA A 127 38.16 -18.86 108.22
C ALA A 127 38.84 -18.36 109.52
N SER A 128 40.07 -17.85 109.41
CA SER A 128 40.80 -17.25 110.54
C SER A 128 40.04 -16.06 111.14
N ASP A 129 39.52 -15.16 110.31
CA ASP A 129 38.76 -13.98 110.75
C ASP A 129 37.46 -14.39 111.43
N VAL A 130 36.70 -15.33 110.85
CA VAL A 130 35.45 -15.83 111.44
C VAL A 130 35.70 -16.54 112.77
N ILE A 131 36.75 -17.37 112.87
CA ILE A 131 37.09 -18.08 114.10
C ILE A 131 37.59 -17.11 115.17
N THR A 132 38.41 -16.11 114.81
CA THR A 132 38.91 -15.10 115.74
C THR A 132 37.77 -14.23 116.29
N ILE A 133 36.84 -13.80 115.43
CA ILE A 133 35.65 -13.05 115.85
C ILE A 133 34.76 -13.92 116.75
N THR A 134 34.58 -15.20 116.40
CA THR A 134 33.77 -16.13 117.21
C THR A 134 34.41 -16.40 118.56
N MET A 135 35.74 -16.54 118.62
CA MET A 135 36.51 -16.70 119.86
C MET A 135 36.35 -15.49 120.78
N LYS A 136 36.52 -14.27 120.26
CA LYS A 136 36.28 -13.03 121.04
C LYS A 136 34.84 -12.94 121.53
N MET A 137 33.86 -13.27 120.69
CA MET A 137 32.44 -13.23 121.08
C MET A 137 32.08 -14.28 122.16
N ILE A 138 32.72 -15.46 122.14
CA ILE A 138 32.54 -16.48 123.19
C ILE A 138 33.19 -16.02 124.50
N GLN A 139 34.37 -15.38 124.45
CA GLN A 139 35.05 -14.80 125.62
C GLN A 139 34.25 -13.65 126.25
N GLU A 140 33.71 -12.73 125.44
CA GLU A 140 33.07 -11.49 125.90
C GLU A 140 31.58 -11.68 126.25
N SER A 141 30.87 -12.53 125.52
CA SER A 141 29.39 -12.59 125.58
C SER A 141 28.82 -14.02 125.65
N GLY A 142 29.67 -15.05 125.60
CA GLY A 142 29.25 -16.46 125.64
C GLY A 142 28.36 -16.90 124.46
N THR A 143 28.47 -16.24 123.30
CA THR A 143 27.58 -16.47 122.14
C THR A 143 28.39 -16.60 120.83
N PHE A 144 27.86 -17.31 119.82
CA PHE A 144 28.53 -17.65 118.55
C PHE A 144 27.80 -17.14 117.28
N THR A 145 27.09 -16.01 117.39
CA THR A 145 26.28 -15.45 116.27
C THR A 145 27.08 -15.18 115.01
N SER A 146 28.34 -14.71 115.12
CA SER A 146 29.23 -14.44 113.97
C SER A 146 29.42 -15.66 113.06
N LEU A 147 29.62 -16.85 113.62
CA LEU A 147 29.73 -18.09 112.83
C LEU A 147 28.41 -18.43 112.12
N THR A 148 27.28 -18.17 112.77
CA THR A 148 25.95 -18.41 112.21
C THR A 148 25.68 -17.47 111.03
N GLU A 149 25.98 -16.17 111.18
CA GLU A 149 25.86 -15.19 110.10
C GLU A 149 26.83 -15.46 108.94
N ALA A 150 28.07 -15.87 109.23
CA ALA A 150 29.05 -16.25 108.21
C ALA A 150 28.59 -17.48 107.41
N ASN A 151 27.98 -18.47 108.07
CA ASN A 151 27.40 -19.64 107.43
C ASN A 151 26.19 -19.27 106.57
N GLU A 152 25.29 -18.42 107.06
CA GLU A 152 24.15 -17.92 106.27
C GLU A 152 24.60 -17.08 105.06
N ARG A 153 25.66 -16.27 105.20
CA ARG A 153 26.27 -15.55 104.07
C ARG A 153 26.83 -16.50 103.01
N GLU A 154 27.53 -17.58 103.39
CA GLU A 154 28.03 -18.57 102.44
C GLU A 154 26.92 -19.39 101.80
N LYS A 155 25.88 -19.77 102.57
CA LYS A 155 24.67 -20.39 102.00
C LYS A 155 23.99 -19.48 100.97
N ALA A 156 23.82 -18.19 101.28
CA ALA A 156 23.23 -17.22 100.37
C ALA A 156 24.09 -17.01 99.09
N LYS A 157 25.42 -16.96 99.23
CA LYS A 157 26.33 -16.92 98.07
C LYS A 157 26.19 -18.18 97.21
N LYS A 158 26.19 -19.36 97.83
CA LYS A 158 26.03 -20.65 97.14
C LYS A 158 24.68 -20.73 96.41
N GLY A 159 23.60 -20.24 97.01
CA GLY A 159 22.29 -20.10 96.37
C GLY A 159 22.35 -19.23 95.12
N LYS A 160 22.87 -18.00 95.23
CA LYS A 160 23.05 -17.09 94.08
C LYS A 160 23.89 -17.70 92.95
N PHE A 161 24.96 -18.44 93.28
CA PHE A 161 25.75 -19.14 92.27
C PHE A 161 24.96 -20.23 91.57
N HIS A 162 24.11 -20.96 92.30
CA HIS A 162 23.24 -21.97 91.70
C HIS A 162 22.21 -21.33 90.77
N ASP A 163 21.58 -20.22 91.17
CA ASP A 163 20.63 -19.48 90.35
C ASP A 163 21.29 -18.92 89.07
N LEU A 164 22.51 -18.38 89.19
CA LEU A 164 23.29 -17.91 88.04
C LEU A 164 23.66 -19.05 87.10
N LEU A 165 23.98 -20.23 87.64
CA LEU A 165 24.30 -21.41 86.85
C LEU A 165 23.06 -21.89 86.05
N ILE A 166 21.90 -22.00 86.73
CA ILE A 166 20.63 -22.39 86.11
C ILE A 166 20.27 -21.41 84.98
N ARG A 167 20.27 -20.10 85.26
CA ARG A 167 20.00 -19.07 84.25
C ARG A 167 20.97 -19.12 83.08
N SER A 168 22.26 -19.36 83.35
CA SER A 168 23.26 -19.50 82.28
C SER A 168 23.00 -20.72 81.42
N GLU A 169 22.54 -21.83 82.01
CA GLU A 169 22.22 -23.05 81.29
C GLU A 169 20.93 -22.91 80.46
N GLU A 170 19.91 -22.26 81.01
CA GLU A 170 18.69 -21.88 80.29
C GLU A 170 19.01 -20.96 79.11
N GLY A 171 19.77 -19.89 79.33
CA GLY A 171 20.20 -18.99 78.25
C GLY A 171 21.01 -19.70 77.16
N LYS A 172 21.84 -20.69 77.51
CA LYS A 172 22.53 -21.53 76.53
C LYS A 172 21.56 -22.41 75.74
N LYS A 173 20.51 -22.94 76.36
CA LYS A 173 19.47 -23.72 75.68
C LYS A 173 18.67 -22.84 74.72
N GLU A 174 18.30 -21.64 75.15
CA GLU A 174 17.61 -20.64 74.32
C GLU A 174 18.45 -20.24 73.11
N ILE A 175 19.72 -19.86 73.31
CA ILE A 175 20.64 -19.52 72.22
C ILE A 175 20.73 -20.68 71.22
N LYS A 176 20.94 -21.91 71.68
CA LYS A 176 20.97 -23.09 70.80
C LYS A 176 19.67 -23.29 70.02
N SER A 177 18.52 -23.03 70.66
CA SER A 177 17.22 -23.14 70.00
C SER A 177 17.03 -22.08 68.90
N LEU A 178 17.45 -20.84 69.17
CA LEU A 178 17.41 -19.73 68.21
C LEU A 178 18.41 -19.94 67.06
N GLU A 179 19.61 -20.43 67.35
CA GLU A 179 20.60 -20.81 66.33
C GLU A 179 20.04 -21.87 65.38
N LYS A 180 19.34 -22.88 65.93
CA LYS A 180 18.67 -23.90 65.13
C LYS A 180 17.55 -23.31 64.27
N GLN A 181 16.69 -22.46 64.84
CA GLN A 181 15.63 -21.78 64.08
C GLN A 181 16.20 -20.90 62.95
N LEU A 182 17.27 -20.16 63.21
CA LEU A 182 17.94 -19.36 62.19
C LEU A 182 18.52 -20.23 61.08
N GLN A 183 19.10 -21.39 61.42
CA GLN A 183 19.61 -22.31 60.42
C GLN A 183 18.49 -22.94 59.58
N ASP A 184 17.36 -23.28 60.21
CA ASP A 184 16.20 -23.85 59.53
C ASP A 184 15.55 -22.83 58.58
N ILE A 185 15.37 -21.58 59.03
CA ILE A 185 14.89 -20.48 58.17
C ILE A 185 15.84 -20.27 56.99
N LYS A 186 17.17 -20.26 57.21
CA LYS A 186 18.14 -20.11 56.12
C LYS A 186 18.03 -21.22 55.07
N LYS A 187 17.87 -22.48 55.51
CA LYS A 187 17.67 -23.61 54.59
C LYS A 187 16.37 -23.48 53.82
N GLU A 188 15.29 -23.10 54.48
CA GLU A 188 13.99 -22.89 53.83
C GLU A 188 14.08 -21.77 52.78
N THR A 189 14.69 -20.63 53.11
CA THR A 189 14.86 -19.53 52.15
C THR A 189 15.74 -19.92 50.97
N GLU A 190 16.77 -20.75 51.19
CA GLU A 190 17.64 -21.25 50.13
C GLU A 190 16.87 -22.20 49.19
N ILE A 191 16.07 -23.12 49.73
CA ILE A 191 15.21 -24.01 48.94
C ILE A 191 14.20 -23.20 48.12
N GLN A 192 13.57 -22.18 48.74
CA GLN A 192 12.65 -21.31 48.01
C GLN A 192 13.33 -20.49 46.91
N LEU A 193 14.57 -20.05 47.12
CA LEU A 193 15.35 -19.37 46.10
C LEU A 193 15.65 -20.31 44.92
N GLN A 194 16.13 -21.52 45.20
CA GLN A 194 16.38 -22.54 44.18
C GLN A 194 15.11 -22.94 43.41
N ASN A 195 13.96 -23.03 44.08
CA ASN A 195 12.67 -23.28 43.44
C ASN A 195 12.24 -22.11 42.55
N ARG A 196 12.51 -20.87 42.95
CA ARG A 196 12.23 -19.69 42.10
C ARG A 196 13.17 -19.66 40.90
N ASP A 197 14.45 -19.96 41.09
CA ASP A 197 15.43 -20.00 40.01
C ASP A 197 15.10 -21.10 38.97
N SER A 198 14.61 -22.26 39.42
CA SER A 198 14.16 -23.31 38.51
C SER A 198 12.92 -22.91 37.71
N VAL A 199 11.96 -22.22 38.33
CA VAL A 199 10.78 -21.65 37.63
C VAL A 199 11.20 -20.57 36.65
N ILE A 200 12.14 -19.69 37.01
CA ILE A 200 12.67 -18.66 36.12
C ILE A 200 13.36 -19.31 34.90
N ALA A 201 14.12 -20.38 35.09
CA ALA A 201 14.74 -21.12 33.99
C ALA A 201 13.68 -21.73 33.06
N TYR A 202 12.68 -22.42 33.63
CA TYR A 202 11.58 -22.99 32.85
C TYR A 202 10.83 -21.94 32.02
N LEU A 203 10.45 -20.81 32.63
CA LEU A 203 9.73 -19.75 31.94
C LEU A 203 10.58 -19.07 30.86
N LYS A 204 11.90 -18.99 31.04
CA LYS A 204 12.81 -18.50 29.99
C LYS A 204 12.86 -19.44 28.80
N ASP A 205 12.95 -20.75 29.05
CA ASP A 205 12.97 -21.76 28.00
C ASP A 205 11.64 -21.76 27.23
N GLU A 206 10.50 -21.71 27.94
CA GLU A 206 9.16 -21.63 27.33
C GLU A 206 9.01 -20.36 26.48
N LEU A 207 9.48 -19.20 26.98
CA LEU A 207 9.44 -17.95 26.21
C LEU A 207 10.29 -18.02 24.95
N GLN A 208 11.49 -18.62 25.03
CA GLN A 208 12.37 -18.79 23.89
C GLN A 208 11.77 -19.76 22.86
N GLU A 209 11.14 -20.85 23.30
CA GLU A 209 10.43 -21.79 22.44
C GLU A 209 9.25 -21.11 21.73
N MET A 210 8.41 -20.37 22.47
CA MET A 210 7.28 -19.63 21.92
C MET A 210 7.74 -18.59 20.91
N LYS A 211 8.81 -17.85 21.20
CA LYS A 211 9.40 -16.89 20.26
C LYS A 211 9.86 -17.56 18.97
N ALA A 212 10.59 -18.66 19.05
CA ALA A 212 11.05 -19.41 17.88
C ALA A 212 9.87 -19.96 17.04
N LYS A 213 8.83 -20.47 17.71
CA LYS A 213 7.59 -20.94 17.06
C LYS A 213 6.89 -19.81 16.32
N THR A 214 6.64 -18.68 16.99
CA THR A 214 5.96 -17.53 16.38
C THR A 214 6.77 -16.93 15.22
N GLU A 215 8.10 -16.84 15.32
CA GLU A 215 8.95 -16.37 14.23
C GLU A 215 8.90 -17.31 13.01
N MET A 216 8.92 -18.63 13.23
CA MET A 216 8.81 -19.63 12.18
C MET A 216 7.42 -19.58 11.50
N GLU A 217 6.35 -19.54 12.29
CA GLU A 217 4.98 -19.42 11.80
C GLU A 217 4.78 -18.12 11.02
N SER A 218 5.28 -16.99 11.53
CA SER A 218 5.23 -15.70 10.82
C SER A 218 5.97 -15.76 9.49
N SER A 219 7.15 -16.38 9.44
CA SER A 219 7.94 -16.54 8.21
C SER A 219 7.22 -17.43 7.20
N TYR A 220 6.62 -18.54 7.66
CA TYR A 220 5.84 -19.43 6.82
C TYR A 220 4.58 -18.73 6.27
N MET A 221 3.82 -18.07 7.12
CA MET A 221 2.60 -17.35 6.74
C MET A 221 2.91 -16.23 5.75
N LYS A 222 4.00 -15.48 5.96
CA LYS A 222 4.45 -14.45 5.01
C LYS A 222 4.80 -15.06 3.65
N LYS A 223 5.61 -16.12 3.61
CA LYS A 223 5.96 -16.81 2.36
C LYS A 223 4.73 -17.38 1.65
N SER A 224 3.81 -17.98 2.40
CA SER A 224 2.57 -18.54 1.85
C SER A 224 1.69 -17.47 1.22
N THR A 225 1.48 -16.36 1.93
CA THR A 225 0.69 -15.22 1.43
C THR A 225 1.38 -14.53 0.24
N ASP A 226 2.69 -14.31 0.29
CA ASP A 226 3.46 -13.75 -0.84
C ASP A 226 3.36 -14.64 -2.09
N LEU A 227 3.47 -15.96 -1.93
CA LEU A 227 3.30 -16.92 -3.03
C LEU A 227 1.88 -16.90 -3.60
N GLN A 228 0.86 -16.81 -2.74
CA GLN A 228 -0.53 -16.71 -3.18
C GLN A 228 -0.79 -15.42 -3.97
N VAL A 229 -0.27 -14.29 -3.48
CA VAL A 229 -0.33 -13.00 -4.19
C VAL A 229 0.37 -13.10 -5.53
N TYR A 230 1.61 -13.61 -5.56
CA TYR A 230 2.37 -13.77 -6.80
C TYR A 230 1.66 -14.68 -7.80
N GLN A 231 1.11 -15.81 -7.35
CA GLN A 231 0.37 -16.73 -8.21
C GLN A 231 -0.88 -16.06 -8.79
N THR A 232 -1.63 -15.33 -7.97
CA THR A 232 -2.83 -14.61 -8.39
C THR A 232 -2.48 -13.52 -9.39
N GLN A 233 -1.46 -12.71 -9.08
CA GLN A 233 -0.95 -11.68 -9.99
C GLN A 233 -0.52 -12.28 -11.33
N LYS A 234 0.16 -13.43 -11.33
CA LYS A 234 0.59 -14.08 -12.56
C LYS A 234 -0.59 -14.60 -13.39
N LYS A 235 -1.62 -15.15 -12.74
CA LYS A 235 -2.86 -15.57 -13.40
C LYS A 235 -3.58 -14.38 -14.03
N CYS A 236 -3.73 -13.28 -13.29
CA CYS A 236 -4.33 -12.04 -13.79
C CYS A 236 -3.55 -11.49 -14.99
N SER A 237 -2.22 -11.33 -14.84
CA SER A 237 -1.37 -10.84 -15.93
C SER A 237 -1.42 -11.74 -17.16
N ASN A 238 -1.48 -13.06 -17.01
CA ASN A 238 -1.64 -13.96 -18.15
C ASN A 238 -3.00 -13.77 -18.85
N ALA A 239 -4.08 -13.60 -18.08
CA ALA A 239 -5.42 -13.36 -18.64
C ALA A 239 -5.50 -11.99 -19.36
N GLU A 240 -4.93 -10.94 -18.76
CA GLU A 240 -4.79 -9.61 -19.38
C GLU A 240 -4.03 -9.71 -20.70
N ASN A 241 -2.88 -10.39 -20.72
CA ASN A 241 -2.10 -10.59 -21.95
C ASN A 241 -2.86 -11.35 -23.05
N VAL A 242 -3.78 -12.26 -22.69
CA VAL A 242 -4.62 -12.95 -23.67
C VAL A 242 -5.66 -12.00 -24.24
N LEU A 243 -6.33 -11.22 -23.39
CA LEU A 243 -7.30 -10.21 -23.81
C LEU A 243 -6.65 -9.12 -24.67
N ASP A 244 -5.46 -8.64 -24.31
CA ASP A 244 -4.72 -7.65 -25.10
C ASP A 244 -4.38 -8.18 -26.49
N LYS A 245 -3.96 -9.43 -26.60
CA LYS A 245 -3.71 -10.08 -27.91
C LYS A 245 -5.00 -10.19 -28.73
N GLU A 246 -6.14 -10.44 -28.10
CA GLU A 246 -7.43 -10.49 -28.78
C GLU A 246 -7.89 -9.10 -29.24
N ILE A 247 -7.77 -8.09 -28.38
CA ILE A 247 -8.02 -6.69 -28.73
C ILE A 247 -7.17 -6.28 -29.93
N GLN A 248 -5.88 -6.63 -29.93
CA GLN A 248 -4.98 -6.26 -31.03
C GLN A 248 -5.32 -7.00 -32.32
N LYS A 249 -5.74 -8.27 -32.25
CA LYS A 249 -6.26 -8.99 -33.42
C LYS A 249 -7.53 -8.33 -33.97
N LEU A 250 -8.46 -7.93 -33.10
CA LEU A 250 -9.70 -7.28 -33.51
C LEU A 250 -9.44 -5.89 -34.12
N ARG A 251 -8.50 -5.12 -33.57
CA ARG A 251 -8.05 -3.85 -34.15
C ARG A 251 -7.49 -4.06 -35.56
N ASN A 252 -6.58 -5.01 -35.74
CA ASN A 252 -6.02 -5.31 -37.07
C ASN A 252 -7.11 -5.69 -38.08
N LYS A 253 -8.09 -6.52 -37.70
CA LYS A 253 -9.23 -6.87 -38.56
C LYS A 253 -10.07 -5.65 -38.92
N THR A 254 -10.32 -4.78 -37.96
CA THR A 254 -11.07 -3.53 -38.17
C THR A 254 -10.31 -2.63 -39.16
N ASP A 255 -9.00 -2.47 -39.00
CA ASP A 255 -8.17 -1.67 -39.90
C ASP A 255 -8.14 -2.27 -41.32
N GLU A 256 -8.08 -3.61 -41.44
CA GLU A 256 -8.20 -4.32 -42.72
C GLU A 256 -9.56 -4.08 -43.39
N GLU A 257 -10.66 -4.21 -42.64
CA GLU A 257 -12.01 -3.94 -43.14
C GLU A 257 -12.19 -2.49 -43.58
N ILE A 258 -11.69 -1.52 -42.80
CA ILE A 258 -11.70 -0.10 -43.17
C ILE A 258 -10.94 0.10 -44.47
N ARG A 259 -9.73 -0.45 -44.60
CA ARG A 259 -8.93 -0.33 -45.83
C ARG A 259 -9.69 -0.88 -47.04
N VAL A 260 -10.22 -2.11 -46.94
CA VAL A 260 -10.98 -2.72 -48.04
C VAL A 260 -12.24 -1.91 -48.37
N HIS A 261 -12.97 -1.41 -47.37
CA HIS A 261 -14.11 -0.51 -47.59
C HIS A 261 -13.71 0.73 -48.37
N THR A 262 -12.63 1.41 -47.98
CA THR A 262 -12.16 2.59 -48.70
C THR A 262 -11.77 2.30 -50.15
N GLU A 263 -11.13 1.15 -50.41
CA GLU A 263 -10.77 0.74 -51.77
C GLU A 263 -12.01 0.45 -52.63
N ILE A 264 -13.01 -0.26 -52.08
CA ILE A 264 -14.29 -0.54 -52.75
C ILE A 264 -15.05 0.76 -53.02
N GLU A 265 -15.16 1.63 -52.02
CA GLU A 265 -15.83 2.91 -52.17
C GLU A 265 -15.16 3.77 -53.25
N ASN A 266 -13.83 3.83 -53.27
CA ASN A 266 -13.07 4.53 -54.30
C ASN A 266 -13.31 3.93 -55.69
N PHE A 267 -13.34 2.61 -55.82
CA PHE A 267 -13.65 1.92 -57.08
C PHE A 267 -15.06 2.27 -57.57
N LEU A 268 -16.06 2.21 -56.70
CA LEU A 268 -17.45 2.55 -57.03
C LEU A 268 -17.60 4.03 -57.42
N ARG A 269 -16.97 4.94 -56.68
CA ARG A 269 -16.94 6.38 -57.00
C ARG A 269 -16.31 6.64 -58.37
N GLN A 270 -15.22 5.95 -58.71
CA GLN A 270 -14.60 6.05 -60.04
C GLN A 270 -15.52 5.51 -61.15
N HIS A 271 -16.21 4.40 -60.90
CA HIS A 271 -17.16 3.85 -61.88
C HIS A 271 -18.36 4.77 -62.08
N GLN A 272 -18.92 5.30 -60.98
CA GLN A 272 -20.00 6.29 -61.02
C GLN A 272 -19.58 7.51 -61.85
N LYS A 273 -18.41 8.08 -61.58
CA LYS A 273 -17.88 9.22 -62.35
C LYS A 273 -17.79 8.91 -63.85
N LYS A 274 -17.29 7.72 -64.24
CA LYS A 274 -17.23 7.31 -65.66
C LYS A 274 -18.61 7.19 -66.31
N VAL A 275 -19.63 6.80 -65.55
CA VAL A 275 -21.01 6.72 -66.05
C VAL A 275 -21.62 8.11 -66.17
N GLU A 276 -21.38 8.98 -65.18
CA GLU A 276 -21.79 10.39 -65.20
C GLU A 276 -21.18 11.13 -66.41
N GLU A 277 -19.88 10.98 -66.67
CA GLU A 277 -19.20 11.55 -67.85
C GLU A 277 -19.83 11.06 -69.16
N LYS A 278 -20.20 9.77 -69.26
CA LYS A 278 -20.90 9.24 -70.44
C LYS A 278 -22.32 9.80 -70.57
N LEU A 279 -23.02 9.94 -69.45
CA LEU A 279 -24.37 10.51 -69.43
C LEU A 279 -24.34 11.96 -69.90
N GLU A 280 -23.43 12.77 -69.36
CA GLU A 280 -23.20 14.16 -69.78
C GLU A 280 -22.88 14.25 -71.27
N TYR A 281 -21.99 13.38 -71.79
CA TYR A 281 -21.70 13.31 -73.21
C TYR A 281 -22.95 13.03 -74.05
N TRP A 282 -23.77 12.06 -73.64
CA TRP A 282 -24.99 11.72 -74.38
C TRP A 282 -26.04 12.83 -74.30
N ILE A 283 -26.23 13.45 -73.14
CA ILE A 283 -27.12 14.61 -72.98
C ILE A 283 -26.70 15.73 -73.93
N ALA A 284 -25.43 16.13 -73.88
CA ALA A 284 -24.90 17.17 -74.75
C ALA A 284 -25.05 16.80 -76.24
N LYS A 285 -24.83 15.53 -76.60
CA LYS A 285 -25.05 15.07 -77.97
C LYS A 285 -26.52 15.17 -78.38
N TYR A 286 -27.44 14.72 -77.53
CA TYR A 286 -28.88 14.80 -77.80
C TYR A 286 -29.34 16.25 -77.93
N GLU A 287 -28.88 17.16 -77.06
CA GLU A 287 -29.17 18.59 -77.15
C GLU A 287 -28.67 19.17 -78.48
N ASN A 288 -27.41 18.93 -78.86
CA ASN A 288 -26.86 19.39 -80.15
C ASN A 288 -27.62 18.81 -81.36
N ASP A 289 -27.96 17.51 -81.33
CA ASP A 289 -28.71 16.86 -82.42
C ASP A 289 -30.15 17.40 -82.49
N MET A 290 -30.78 17.73 -81.36
CA MET A 290 -32.09 18.38 -81.31
C MET A 290 -32.02 19.81 -81.85
N ASP A 291 -31.06 20.62 -81.39
CA ASP A 291 -30.85 21.98 -81.89
C ASP A 291 -30.61 22.00 -83.40
N ALA A 292 -29.78 21.08 -83.91
CA ALA A 292 -29.54 20.94 -85.34
C ALA A 292 -30.81 20.57 -86.12
N LYS A 293 -31.68 19.73 -85.56
CA LYS A 293 -32.96 19.36 -86.18
C LYS A 293 -33.99 20.48 -86.12
N ASP A 294 -34.00 21.25 -85.04
CA ASP A 294 -34.84 22.44 -84.92
C ASP A 294 -34.39 23.53 -85.92
N ASP A 295 -33.09 23.73 -86.10
CA ASP A 295 -32.52 24.60 -87.13
C ASP A 295 -32.92 24.16 -88.55
N GLU A 296 -32.80 22.85 -88.86
CA GLU A 296 -33.25 22.28 -90.15
C GLU A 296 -34.76 22.52 -90.36
N LEU A 297 -35.57 22.30 -89.32
CA LEU A 297 -37.00 22.54 -89.36
C LEU A 297 -37.32 24.01 -89.60
N ASP A 298 -36.60 24.92 -88.97
CA ASP A 298 -36.81 26.37 -89.12
C ASP A 298 -36.39 26.87 -90.50
N VAL A 299 -35.29 26.35 -91.06
CA VAL A 299 -34.91 26.58 -92.46
C VAL A 299 -35.98 26.06 -93.42
N LEU A 300 -36.52 24.85 -93.19
CA LEU A 300 -37.60 24.29 -94.01
C LEU A 300 -38.89 25.11 -93.89
N LYS A 301 -39.27 25.54 -92.68
CA LYS A 301 -40.42 26.44 -92.47
C LYS A 301 -40.22 27.76 -93.21
N ALA A 302 -39.04 28.36 -93.14
CA ALA A 302 -38.71 29.59 -93.86
C ALA A 302 -38.77 29.38 -95.38
N SER A 303 -38.23 28.26 -95.89
CA SER A 303 -38.31 27.93 -97.33
C SER A 303 -39.76 27.72 -97.80
N LYS A 304 -40.59 27.06 -96.98
CA LYS A 304 -42.01 26.86 -97.25
C LYS A 304 -42.76 28.20 -97.27
N ALA A 305 -42.47 29.08 -96.32
CA ALA A 305 -43.04 30.43 -96.29
C ALA A 305 -42.65 31.22 -97.55
N ASN A 306 -41.36 31.23 -97.92
CA ASN A 306 -40.87 31.89 -99.13
C ASN A 306 -41.51 31.34 -100.41
N ASN A 307 -41.65 30.01 -100.52
CA ASN A 307 -42.30 29.36 -101.65
C ASN A 307 -43.79 29.72 -101.73
N LEU A 308 -44.46 29.78 -100.58
CA LEU A 308 -45.87 30.19 -100.49
C LEU A 308 -46.03 31.65 -100.93
N GLU A 309 -45.15 32.55 -100.48
CA GLU A 309 -45.14 33.95 -100.93
C GLU A 309 -44.86 34.07 -102.43
N ALA A 310 -43.93 33.28 -102.98
CA ALA A 310 -43.64 33.27 -104.41
C ALA A 310 -44.83 32.77 -105.24
N LEU A 311 -45.51 31.72 -104.77
CA LEU A 311 -46.75 31.23 -105.38
C LEU A 311 -47.87 32.25 -105.31
N GLN A 312 -48.05 32.94 -104.18
CA GLN A 312 -49.02 34.02 -104.04
C GLN A 312 -48.71 35.18 -105.00
N ARG A 313 -47.44 35.59 -105.11
CA ARG A 313 -47.00 36.61 -106.08
C ARG A 313 -47.30 36.20 -107.51
N LEU A 314 -46.96 34.97 -107.91
CA LEU A 314 -47.25 34.46 -109.25
C LEU A 314 -48.77 34.37 -109.51
N ALA A 315 -49.56 33.96 -108.51
CA ALA A 315 -51.01 33.91 -108.61
C ALA A 315 -51.60 35.32 -108.83
N MET A 316 -51.09 36.32 -108.10
CA MET A 316 -51.46 37.73 -108.33
C MET A 316 -51.05 38.20 -109.73
N GLU A 317 -49.84 37.88 -110.20
CA GLU A 317 -49.39 38.20 -111.57
C GLU A 317 -50.31 37.56 -112.63
N CYS A 318 -50.66 36.28 -112.48
CA CYS A 318 -51.61 35.59 -113.35
C CYS A 318 -52.98 36.26 -113.35
N GLN A 319 -53.52 36.62 -112.18
CA GLN A 319 -54.78 37.34 -112.06
C GLN A 319 -54.71 38.70 -112.78
N MET A 320 -53.63 39.45 -112.57
CA MET A 320 -53.40 40.73 -113.27
C MET A 320 -53.34 40.54 -114.79
N PHE A 321 -52.63 39.52 -115.29
CA PHE A 321 -52.61 39.21 -116.73
C PHE A 321 -53.98 38.79 -117.26
N GLU A 322 -54.73 37.97 -116.53
CA GLU A 322 -56.10 37.57 -116.88
C GLU A 322 -57.03 38.79 -116.95
N GLU A 323 -57.01 39.67 -115.95
CA GLU A 323 -57.76 40.93 -115.94
C GLU A 323 -57.40 41.82 -117.12
N THR A 324 -56.10 41.91 -117.46
CA THR A 324 -55.62 42.69 -118.61
C THR A 324 -56.11 42.09 -119.93
N ILE A 325 -56.05 40.76 -120.08
CA ILE A 325 -56.56 40.04 -121.26
C ILE A 325 -58.08 40.18 -121.39
N ILE A 326 -58.82 40.07 -120.28
CA ILE A 326 -60.27 40.27 -120.24
C ILE A 326 -60.61 41.70 -120.65
N SER A 327 -59.88 42.68 -120.12
CA SER A 327 -60.05 44.10 -120.43
C SER A 327 -59.78 44.39 -121.91
N ASP A 328 -58.66 43.91 -122.48
CA ASP A 328 -58.35 44.05 -123.91
C ASP A 328 -59.40 43.34 -124.81
N ARG A 329 -59.86 42.15 -124.42
CA ARG A 329 -60.96 41.44 -125.12
C ARG A 329 -62.26 42.23 -125.05
N ALA A 330 -62.60 42.81 -123.90
CA ALA A 330 -63.79 43.63 -123.71
C ALA A 330 -63.69 44.92 -124.53
N GLU A 331 -62.54 45.59 -124.54
CA GLU A 331 -62.28 46.79 -125.33
C GLU A 331 -62.36 46.51 -126.83
N LYS A 332 -61.75 45.42 -127.31
CA LYS A 332 -61.88 44.97 -128.71
C LYS A 332 -63.33 44.67 -129.08
N LYS A 333 -64.08 43.99 -128.21
CA LYS A 333 -65.53 43.75 -128.42
C LYS A 333 -66.33 45.06 -128.42
N ALA A 334 -66.02 46.00 -127.53
CA ALA A 334 -66.68 47.30 -127.45
C ALA A 334 -66.40 48.14 -128.71
N LYS A 335 -65.14 48.19 -129.17
CA LYS A 335 -64.75 48.81 -130.44
C LYS A 335 -65.51 48.21 -131.63
N ARG A 336 -65.61 46.87 -131.70
CA ARG A 336 -66.42 46.19 -132.74
C ARG A 336 -67.90 46.59 -132.67
N ARG A 337 -68.51 46.60 -131.49
CA ARG A 337 -69.91 47.02 -131.30
C ARG A 337 -70.13 48.47 -131.68
N GLN A 338 -69.19 49.37 -131.35
CA GLN A 338 -69.27 50.77 -131.77
C GLN A 338 -69.22 50.90 -133.29
N LEU A 339 -68.29 50.21 -133.96
CA LEU A 339 -68.23 50.18 -135.42
C LEU A 339 -69.52 49.62 -136.05
N GLU A 340 -70.10 48.57 -135.48
CA GLU A 340 -71.39 48.03 -135.93
C GLU A 340 -72.54 49.01 -135.71
N GLN A 341 -72.60 49.69 -134.56
CA GLN A 341 -73.60 50.72 -134.28
C GLN A 341 -73.46 51.91 -135.23
N ASP A 342 -72.24 52.38 -135.48
CA ASP A 342 -72.00 53.49 -136.40
C ASP A 342 -72.33 53.08 -137.84
N ALA A 343 -72.03 51.84 -138.23
CA ALA A 343 -72.48 51.29 -139.51
C ALA A 343 -74.02 51.23 -139.59
N LEU A 344 -74.73 50.89 -138.51
CA LEU A 344 -76.20 50.93 -138.44
C LEU A 344 -76.74 52.37 -138.47
N LYS A 345 -76.08 53.33 -137.80
CA LYS A 345 -76.42 54.76 -137.88
C LYS A 345 -76.22 55.28 -139.31
N VAL A 346 -75.15 54.90 -140.00
CA VAL A 346 -74.93 55.22 -141.42
C VAL A 346 -76.00 54.57 -142.30
N LYS A 347 -76.34 53.30 -142.08
CA LYS A 347 -77.42 52.62 -142.83
C LYS A 347 -78.79 53.26 -142.59
N SER A 348 -79.11 53.66 -141.36
CA SER A 348 -80.37 54.32 -141.03
C SER A 348 -80.42 55.75 -141.57
N THR A 349 -79.35 56.53 -141.47
CA THR A 349 -79.25 57.85 -142.11
C THR A 349 -79.33 57.76 -143.64
N LEU A 350 -78.72 56.75 -144.27
CA LEU A 350 -78.87 56.46 -145.70
C LEU A 350 -80.32 56.10 -146.06
N LYS A 351 -80.99 55.27 -145.27
CA LYS A 351 -82.42 54.97 -145.45
C LYS A 351 -83.29 56.22 -145.28
N LEU A 352 -82.99 57.09 -144.31
CA LEU A 352 -83.69 58.35 -144.08
C LEU A 352 -83.47 59.31 -145.26
N GLN A 353 -82.23 59.43 -145.75
CA GLN A 353 -81.89 60.19 -146.96
C GLN A 353 -82.61 59.61 -148.19
N ALA A 354 -82.66 58.30 -148.36
CA ALA A 354 -83.35 57.64 -149.48
C ALA A 354 -84.88 57.81 -149.38
N TRP A 355 -85.45 57.73 -148.18
CA TRP A 355 -86.87 58.01 -147.93
C TRP A 355 -87.22 59.46 -148.21
N TRP A 356 -86.39 60.41 -147.78
CA TRP A 356 -86.58 61.84 -148.06
C TRP A 356 -86.46 62.13 -149.56
N ARG A 357 -85.41 61.62 -150.23
CA ARG A 357 -85.26 61.69 -151.70
C ARG A 357 -86.45 61.08 -152.42
N GLY A 358 -86.93 59.91 -152.00
CA GLY A 358 -88.11 59.26 -152.59
C GLY A 358 -89.43 60.00 -152.31
N THR A 359 -89.55 60.66 -151.16
CA THR A 359 -90.72 61.49 -150.82
C THR A 359 -90.71 62.80 -151.61
N MET A 360 -89.54 63.41 -151.82
CA MET A 360 -89.40 64.56 -152.73
C MET A 360 -89.87 64.22 -154.15
N VAL A 361 -89.53 63.03 -154.65
CA VAL A 361 -89.94 62.55 -155.99
C VAL A 361 -91.44 62.22 -156.05
N ARG A 362 -92.02 61.57 -155.03
CA ARG A 362 -93.44 61.14 -155.04
C ARG A 362 -94.46 62.23 -154.71
N ARG A 363 -94.08 63.26 -153.93
CA ARG A 363 -94.94 64.40 -153.57
C ARG A 363 -94.70 65.66 -154.43
N HIS A 364 -93.83 65.59 -155.44
CA HIS A 364 -93.58 66.66 -156.43
C HIS A 364 -93.22 68.03 -155.81
N LEU A 365 -92.32 68.03 -154.83
CA LEU A 365 -91.79 69.25 -154.19
C LEU A 365 -90.35 69.51 -154.63
N GLY A 366 -90.03 70.77 -154.95
CA GLY A 366 -88.69 71.17 -155.43
C GLY A 366 -88.46 70.89 -156.93
N PRO A 367 -87.22 70.55 -157.37
CA PRO A 367 -86.80 70.55 -158.79
C PRO A 367 -87.57 69.61 -159.74
N TYR A 368 -88.52 68.83 -159.23
CA TYR A 368 -89.29 67.81 -159.96
C TYR A 368 -90.68 68.27 -160.44
N ARG A 369 -90.95 69.58 -160.50
CA ARG A 369 -92.24 70.17 -160.96
C ARG A 369 -92.45 70.15 -162.49
N ALA A 370 -91.43 69.80 -163.29
CA ALA A 370 -91.41 69.97 -164.75
C ALA A 370 -91.66 68.70 -165.60
N LEU A 371 -92.14 67.59 -165.02
CA LEU A 371 -92.29 66.29 -165.71
C LEU A 371 -93.74 65.91 -166.09
N ARG A 372 -94.65 66.89 -166.20
CA ARG A 372 -96.03 66.66 -166.66
C ARG A 372 -96.18 67.03 -168.14
N LYS A 373 -95.67 66.20 -169.08
CA LYS A 373 -96.21 65.97 -170.46
C LYS A 373 -95.31 65.06 -171.32
N ALA A 374 -95.95 64.03 -171.92
CA ALA A 374 -95.60 63.25 -173.14
C ALA A 374 -94.63 62.02 -173.02
N PRO A 375 -94.69 60.99 -173.92
CA PRO A 375 -95.26 59.67 -173.57
C PRO A 375 -94.52 58.39 -174.10
N GLU A 376 -95.04 57.21 -173.67
CA GLU A 376 -95.20 55.92 -174.38
C GLU A 376 -94.06 54.88 -174.69
N LYS A 377 -94.39 53.61 -174.37
CA LYS A 377 -93.98 52.28 -174.93
C LYS A 377 -92.61 51.70 -174.50
N GLN A 378 -92.38 50.40 -174.22
CA GLN A 378 -93.17 49.15 -174.32
C GLN A 378 -92.48 47.98 -173.52
N ARG A 379 -93.30 47.20 -172.80
CA ARG A 379 -93.44 45.71 -172.74
C ARG A 379 -92.26 44.70 -172.64
N ALA A 380 -92.45 43.79 -171.66
CA ALA A 380 -92.43 42.30 -171.72
C ALA A 380 -91.06 41.58 -171.58
N LYS A 381 -90.86 40.37 -171.01
CA LYS A 381 -91.70 39.20 -170.64
C LYS A 381 -90.80 38.20 -169.83
N GLN A 382 -91.42 37.31 -169.03
CA GLN A 382 -90.99 35.90 -168.70
C GLN A 382 -89.73 35.68 -167.80
N ASN A 383 -89.52 34.60 -167.02
CA ASN A 383 -90.26 33.41 -166.57
C ASN A 383 -89.37 32.63 -165.55
N ALA A 384 -89.99 31.74 -164.76
CA ALA A 384 -89.52 30.38 -164.38
C ALA A 384 -88.46 30.13 -163.27
N LYS A 385 -88.96 29.51 -162.18
CA LYS A 385 -88.66 28.14 -161.64
C LYS A 385 -87.25 27.73 -161.15
N GLN A 386 -87.30 26.84 -160.11
CA GLN A 386 -86.32 25.81 -159.68
C GLN A 386 -85.10 26.29 -158.85
N LYS A 387 -84.46 25.52 -157.95
CA LYS A 387 -84.58 24.18 -157.32
C LYS A 387 -83.50 24.08 -156.22
N ASN A 388 -83.74 23.21 -155.22
CA ASN A 388 -82.81 22.27 -154.55
C ASN A 388 -81.36 22.66 -154.17
N GLY A 389 -81.04 22.52 -152.87
CA GLY A 389 -80.48 21.27 -152.33
C GLY A 389 -78.97 21.14 -152.07
N LYS A 390 -78.68 20.28 -151.07
CA LYS A 390 -77.44 19.52 -150.76
C LYS A 390 -76.31 20.26 -150.03
N LEU A 391 -75.46 19.64 -149.20
CA LEU A 391 -75.35 18.38 -148.42
C LEU A 391 -74.00 18.54 -147.66
N GLY A 392 -73.79 17.77 -146.58
CA GLY A 392 -72.65 17.96 -145.68
C GLY A 392 -71.32 17.30 -146.07
N ALA A 393 -70.36 17.37 -145.14
CA ALA A 393 -69.26 16.42 -144.86
C ALA A 393 -68.36 17.07 -143.77
N LYS A 394 -68.13 16.50 -142.58
CA LYS A 394 -67.27 15.35 -142.21
C LYS A 394 -65.78 15.49 -142.62
N LYS A 395 -64.91 15.78 -141.63
CA LYS A 395 -63.68 15.05 -141.22
C LYS A 395 -62.81 16.01 -140.36
N LYS A 396 -62.44 15.67 -139.13
CA LYS A 396 -61.42 14.70 -138.64
C LYS A 396 -59.98 15.21 -138.78
N THR A 397 -59.22 14.98 -137.70
CA THR A 397 -57.75 15.06 -137.49
C THR A 397 -57.15 16.48 -137.50
N ARG A 398 -56.39 16.90 -136.48
CA ARG A 398 -55.37 16.17 -135.72
C ARG A 398 -55.29 16.68 -134.28
#